data_AF-A0A822BTC9-F1
#
_entry.id   AF-A0A822BTC9-F1
#
_cell.length_a   1.000
_cell.length_b   1.000
_cell.length_c   1.000
_cell.angle_alpha   90.00
_cell.angle_beta   90.00
_cell.angle_gamma   90.00
#
_symmetry.space_group_name_H-M   'P 1'
#
loop_
_entity.id
_entity.type
_entity.pdbx_description
1 polymer ?
#
loop_
_entity_poly.entity_id
_entity_poly.type
_entity_poly.pdbx_seq_one_letter_code
_entity_poly.pdbx_strand_id
1 'polypeptide(L)'
;MMGWNEIMGDIKLHHYTTESDILTKEKLAQNTIVQFWTGSLDLLNKIISHGYDVINSYCEYTYLDYSHYRISLEKAYNFDPIPERLPEEFYSKILGLGCQMWGEWIPTIDRMNQQIFPRLAAYAEVGWTSLKNKNYQNFQQKLTSYFYKRWDKQEISYYKLTQ
;
A
#
# COMPACT_ATOMS: atom_id res chain seq x y z
N MET A 1 -5.21 10.19 14.83
CA MET A 1 -5.95 8.91 14.66
C MET A 1 -5.84 8.53 13.19
N MET A 2 -5.77 7.24 12.86
CA MET A 2 -5.74 6.76 11.47
C MET A 2 -6.86 5.76 11.26
N GLY A 3 -7.53 5.81 10.11
CA GLY A 3 -8.61 4.90 9.76
C GLY A 3 -8.71 4.69 8.25
N TRP A 4 -9.29 3.57 7.86
CA TRP A 4 -9.57 3.25 6.46
C TRP A 4 -10.59 4.22 5.87
N ASN A 5 -10.50 4.47 4.56
CA ASN A 5 -11.29 5.49 3.86
C ASN A 5 -12.82 5.36 3.96
N GLU A 6 -13.33 4.25 4.45
CA GLU A 6 -14.75 3.97 4.70
C GLU A 6 -15.24 4.55 6.01
N ILE A 7 -14.33 4.99 6.87
CA ILE A 7 -14.64 5.80 8.04
C ILE A 7 -15.35 7.12 7.65
N MET A 8 -15.30 7.50 6.36
CA MET A 8 -16.07 8.61 5.79
C MET A 8 -17.57 8.31 5.69
N GLY A 9 -17.98 7.04 5.76
CA GLY A 9 -19.38 6.61 5.75
C GLY A 9 -20.17 6.89 4.48
N ASP A 10 -19.48 6.91 3.35
CA ASP A 10 -20.10 7.19 2.04
C ASP A 10 -20.04 6.00 1.07
N ILE A 11 -19.39 4.89 1.46
CA ILE A 11 -19.09 3.78 0.55
C ILE A 11 -19.64 2.47 1.08
N LYS A 12 -20.46 1.83 0.23
CA LYS A 12 -20.81 0.41 0.37
C LYS A 12 -19.68 -0.46 -0.19
N LEU A 13 -18.85 -1.01 0.67
CA LEU A 13 -17.77 -1.92 0.27
C LEU A 13 -18.24 -3.34 -0.01
N HIS A 14 -19.08 -3.85 0.88
CA HIS A 14 -19.40 -5.25 0.96
C HIS A 14 -20.87 -5.44 0.62
N HIS A 15 -21.15 -6.48 -0.17
CA HIS A 15 -22.51 -6.81 -0.56
C HIS A 15 -23.44 -7.03 0.65
N TYR A 16 -22.88 -7.49 1.77
CA TYR A 16 -23.59 -7.73 3.04
C TYR A 16 -23.79 -6.48 3.91
N THR A 17 -23.19 -5.33 3.59
CA THR A 17 -23.45 -4.07 4.32
C THR A 17 -24.72 -3.37 3.83
N THR A 18 -25.51 -2.82 4.75
CA THR A 18 -26.72 -2.03 4.46
C THR A 18 -26.41 -0.53 4.43
N GLU A 19 -27.31 0.29 3.87
CA GLU A 19 -27.13 1.75 3.86
C GLU A 19 -27.08 2.35 5.27
N SER A 20 -27.84 1.77 6.22
CA SER A 20 -27.78 2.18 7.63
C SER A 20 -26.44 1.89 8.30
N ASP A 21 -25.70 0.88 7.83
CA ASP A 21 -24.38 0.54 8.39
C ASP A 21 -23.28 1.50 7.91
N ILE A 22 -23.55 2.24 6.84
CA ILE A 22 -22.57 3.10 6.15
C ILE A 22 -22.72 4.55 6.61
N LEU A 23 -23.96 5.01 6.79
CA LEU A 23 -24.26 6.41 7.13
C LEU A 23 -23.62 6.84 8.45
N THR A 24 -22.59 7.68 8.38
CA THR A 24 -22.07 8.42 9.53
C THR A 24 -22.59 9.85 9.53
N LYS A 25 -23.07 10.29 10.71
CA LYS A 25 -23.50 11.69 10.94
C LYS A 25 -22.40 12.53 11.61
N GLU A 26 -21.33 11.87 12.06
CA GLU A 26 -20.27 12.47 12.85
C GLU A 26 -19.12 12.92 11.96
N LYS A 27 -18.51 14.06 12.30
CA LYS A 27 -17.32 14.55 11.62
C LYS A 27 -16.08 13.93 12.24
N LEU A 28 -15.15 13.45 11.41
CA LEU A 28 -13.86 12.97 11.90
C LEU A 28 -13.07 14.10 12.57
N ALA A 29 -12.22 13.74 13.51
CA ALA A 29 -11.30 14.69 14.13
C ALA A 29 -10.38 15.29 13.06
N GLN A 30 -10.08 16.60 13.16
CA GLN A 30 -9.37 17.36 12.12
C GLN A 30 -7.99 16.78 11.75
N ASN A 31 -7.30 16.13 12.68
CA ASN A 31 -5.98 15.52 12.49
C ASN A 31 -6.06 14.02 12.19
N THR A 32 -7.17 13.57 11.62
CA THR A 32 -7.33 12.17 11.19
C THR A 32 -6.61 11.97 9.87
N ILE A 33 -5.76 10.95 9.82
CA ILE A 33 -5.13 10.49 8.57
C ILE A 33 -6.01 9.39 8.00
N VAL A 34 -6.37 9.52 6.73
CA VAL A 34 -7.22 8.54 6.05
C VAL A 34 -6.35 7.60 5.20
N GLN A 35 -6.54 6.30 5.40
CA GLN A 35 -5.83 5.27 4.65
C GLN A 35 -6.65 4.88 3.42
N PHE A 36 -6.14 5.25 2.25
CA PHE A 36 -6.82 5.08 0.97
C PHE A 36 -6.49 3.72 0.36
N TRP A 37 -7.42 2.77 0.40
CA TRP A 37 -7.17 1.40 -0.07
C TRP A 37 -8.09 0.91 -1.18
N THR A 38 -9.25 1.55 -1.37
CA THR A 38 -10.25 1.10 -2.36
C THR A 38 -9.96 1.52 -3.79
N GLY A 39 -9.17 2.59 -4.00
CA GLY A 39 -8.81 3.08 -5.34
C GLY A 39 -9.77 4.11 -5.95
N SER A 40 -10.82 4.54 -5.23
CA SER A 40 -11.76 5.56 -5.74
C SER A 40 -11.17 6.98 -5.69
N LEU A 41 -10.88 7.56 -6.87
CA LEU A 41 -10.42 8.95 -6.96
C LEU A 41 -11.46 9.96 -6.46
N ASP A 42 -12.75 9.69 -6.66
CA ASP A 42 -13.84 10.57 -6.18
C ASP A 42 -13.82 10.66 -4.66
N LEU A 43 -13.64 9.52 -3.97
CA LEU A 43 -13.52 9.50 -2.53
C LEU A 43 -12.24 10.22 -2.07
N LEU A 44 -11.12 9.99 -2.76
CA LEU A 44 -9.87 10.66 -2.44
C LEU A 44 -10.00 12.19 -2.52
N ASN A 45 -10.60 12.70 -3.62
CA ASN A 45 -10.88 14.12 -3.79
C ASN A 45 -11.82 14.65 -2.68
N LYS A 46 -12.81 13.85 -2.27
CA LYS A 46 -13.68 14.19 -1.14
C LYS A 46 -12.88 14.29 0.16
N ILE A 47 -12.07 13.30 0.51
CA ILE A 47 -11.24 13.28 1.73
C ILE A 47 -10.33 14.52 1.78
N ILE A 48 -9.65 14.79 0.67
CA ILE A 48 -8.71 15.91 0.56
C ILE A 48 -9.43 17.26 0.65
N SER A 49 -10.57 17.43 -0.01
CA SER A 49 -11.38 18.66 0.08
C SER A 49 -11.96 18.92 1.47
N HIS A 50 -12.13 17.88 2.29
CA HIS A 50 -12.49 18.02 3.71
C HIS A 50 -11.28 18.34 4.61
N GLY A 51 -10.09 18.41 4.03
CA GLY A 51 -8.86 18.86 4.68
C GLY A 51 -8.02 17.75 5.31
N TYR A 52 -8.40 16.48 5.19
CA TYR A 52 -7.66 15.36 5.77
C TYR A 52 -6.43 15.01 4.94
N ASP A 53 -5.39 14.53 5.64
CA ASP A 53 -4.20 14.00 5.00
C ASP A 53 -4.36 12.48 4.77
N VAL A 54 -3.63 11.96 3.79
CA VAL A 54 -3.86 10.61 3.25
C VAL A 54 -2.57 9.80 3.23
N ILE A 55 -2.69 8.51 3.56
CA ILE A 55 -1.67 7.50 3.24
C ILE A 55 -2.24 6.60 2.15
N ASN A 56 -1.57 6.52 1.01
CA ASN A 56 -2.03 5.69 -0.10
C ASN A 56 -1.63 4.23 0.11
N SER A 57 -2.63 3.37 0.16
CA SER A 57 -2.56 1.94 0.46
C SER A 57 -3.41 1.14 -0.52
N TYR A 58 -3.45 1.56 -1.79
CA TYR A 58 -4.35 0.97 -2.78
C TYR A 58 -4.14 -0.55 -2.88
N CYS A 59 -5.16 -1.33 -2.57
CA CYS A 59 -5.02 -2.77 -2.35
C CYS A 59 -4.59 -3.54 -3.59
N GLU A 60 -4.94 -3.06 -4.79
CA GLU A 60 -4.49 -3.65 -6.06
C GLU A 60 -2.98 -3.58 -6.27
N TYR A 61 -2.28 -2.74 -5.51
CA TYR A 61 -0.84 -2.53 -5.60
C TYR A 61 -0.07 -2.84 -4.33
N THR A 62 -0.69 -2.82 -3.15
CA THR A 62 0.04 -2.73 -1.87
C THR A 62 -0.25 -3.84 -0.85
N TYR A 63 -1.21 -4.73 -1.12
CA TYR A 63 -1.55 -5.83 -0.21
C TYR A 63 -0.56 -6.99 -0.37
N LEU A 64 0.30 -7.15 0.64
CA LEU A 64 1.35 -8.16 0.66
C LEU A 64 0.76 -9.57 0.74
N ASP A 65 -0.39 -9.78 1.38
CA ASP A 65 -1.06 -11.08 1.46
C ASP A 65 -1.54 -11.62 0.10
N TYR A 66 -1.70 -10.75 -0.91
CA TYR A 66 -2.03 -11.19 -2.27
C TYR A 66 -0.87 -11.95 -2.91
N SER A 67 -1.18 -12.91 -3.78
CA SER A 67 -0.16 -13.73 -4.47
C SER A 67 0.84 -12.86 -5.25
N HIS A 68 2.09 -13.35 -5.35
CA HIS A 68 3.14 -12.72 -6.17
C HIS A 68 2.80 -12.71 -7.67
N TYR A 69 1.77 -13.44 -8.11
CA TYR A 69 1.20 -13.33 -9.46
C TYR A 69 0.28 -12.11 -9.59
N ARG A 70 -0.59 -11.86 -8.60
CA ARG A 70 -1.51 -10.71 -8.62
C ARG A 70 -0.79 -9.38 -8.40
N ILE A 71 0.18 -9.38 -7.51
CA ILE A 71 1.09 -8.25 -7.25
C ILE A 71 2.50 -8.78 -7.38
N SER A 72 3.03 -8.74 -8.61
CA SER A 72 4.43 -9.04 -8.89
C SER A 72 5.34 -8.02 -8.24
N LEU A 73 6.63 -8.39 -8.09
CA LEU A 73 7.63 -7.47 -7.58
C LEU A 73 7.73 -6.19 -8.42
N GLU A 74 7.64 -6.31 -9.75
CA GLU A 74 7.65 -5.18 -10.66
C GLU A 74 6.43 -4.28 -10.45
N LYS A 75 5.24 -4.87 -10.31
CA LYS A 75 4.01 -4.13 -10.04
C LYS A 75 4.09 -3.38 -8.69
N ALA A 76 4.63 -4.02 -7.66
CA ALA A 76 4.89 -3.39 -6.36
C ALA A 76 5.88 -2.23 -6.47
N TYR A 77 6.99 -2.41 -7.20
CA TYR A 77 8.02 -1.39 -7.40
C TYR A 77 7.52 -0.19 -8.22
N ASN A 78 6.64 -0.42 -9.20
CA ASN A 78 6.08 0.62 -10.06
C ASN A 78 4.89 1.36 -9.44
N PHE A 79 4.48 1.00 -8.22
CA PHE A 79 3.49 1.78 -7.49
C PHE A 79 3.97 3.21 -7.27
N ASP A 80 3.07 4.17 -7.50
CA ASP A 80 3.25 5.58 -7.16
C ASP A 80 2.28 5.93 -6.02
N PRO A 81 2.77 6.42 -4.87
CA PRO A 81 1.91 6.88 -3.78
C PRO A 81 0.97 8.01 -4.21
N ILE A 82 1.34 8.81 -5.21
CA ILE A 82 0.49 9.86 -5.78
C ILE A 82 -0.37 9.23 -6.89
N PRO A 83 -1.70 9.14 -6.73
CA PRO A 83 -2.56 8.55 -7.74
C PRO A 83 -2.51 9.31 -9.06
N GLU A 84 -2.58 8.57 -10.17
CA GLU A 84 -2.70 9.17 -11.50
C GLU A 84 -3.91 10.11 -11.53
N ARG A 85 -3.74 11.30 -12.13
CA ARG A 85 -4.79 12.34 -12.28
C ARG A 85 -5.17 13.05 -10.99
N LEU A 86 -4.47 12.84 -9.87
CA LEU A 86 -4.57 13.76 -8.74
C LEU A 86 -4.00 15.13 -9.18
N PRO A 87 -4.70 16.25 -8.95
CA PRO A 87 -4.15 17.59 -9.17
C PRO A 87 -2.89 17.85 -8.35
N GLU A 88 -1.90 18.54 -8.93
CA GLU A 88 -0.60 18.82 -8.27
C GLU A 88 -0.76 19.59 -6.95
N GLU A 89 -1.75 20.47 -6.86
CA GLU A 89 -2.08 21.22 -5.63
C GLU A 89 -2.39 20.31 -4.42
N PHE A 90 -2.83 19.07 -4.68
CA PHE A 90 -3.16 18.09 -3.65
C PHE A 90 -2.03 17.09 -3.36
N TYR A 91 -0.88 17.16 -4.03
CA TYR A 91 0.22 16.21 -3.80
C TYR A 91 0.72 16.25 -2.35
N SER A 92 0.75 17.44 -1.74
CA SER A 92 1.16 17.63 -0.34
C SER A 92 0.24 16.95 0.67
N LYS A 93 -0.98 16.56 0.27
CA LYS A 93 -1.94 15.85 1.11
C LYS A 93 -1.69 14.36 1.18
N ILE A 94 -0.88 13.82 0.28
CA ILE A 94 -0.44 12.43 0.32
C ILE A 94 0.85 12.36 1.13
N LEU A 95 0.76 11.88 2.37
CA LEU A 95 1.89 11.81 3.30
C LEU A 95 2.87 10.68 2.96
N GLY A 96 2.42 9.69 2.19
CA GLY A 96 3.22 8.54 1.80
C GLY A 96 2.37 7.34 1.46
N LEU A 97 2.94 6.15 1.66
CA LEU A 97 2.30 4.88 1.34
C LEU A 97 2.21 3.93 2.54
N GLY A 98 1.28 2.99 2.44
CA GLY A 98 1.21 1.80 3.28
C GLY A 98 1.27 0.53 2.43
N CYS A 99 1.77 -0.55 3.02
CA CYS A 99 1.67 -1.89 2.46
C CYS A 99 1.24 -2.86 3.57
N GLN A 100 0.11 -3.52 3.38
CA GLN A 100 -0.57 -4.26 4.44
C GLN A 100 -0.37 -5.75 4.28
N MET A 101 -0.29 -6.45 5.40
CA MET A 101 -0.13 -7.89 5.45
C MET A 101 -1.24 -8.45 6.31
N TRP A 102 -2.32 -8.92 5.67
CA TRP A 102 -3.42 -9.56 6.35
C TRP A 102 -3.10 -11.04 6.65
N GLY A 103 -3.51 -11.50 7.84
CA GLY A 103 -3.02 -12.75 8.44
C GLY A 103 -3.94 -13.95 8.30
N GLU A 104 -5.10 -13.83 7.63
CA GLU A 104 -6.18 -14.83 7.65
C GLU A 104 -5.71 -16.24 7.23
N TRP A 105 -4.75 -16.32 6.29
CA TRP A 105 -4.23 -17.56 5.74
C TRP A 105 -2.72 -17.72 5.91
N ILE A 106 -2.15 -17.10 6.94
CA ILE A 106 -0.69 -16.99 7.15
C ILE A 106 -0.34 -17.49 8.56
N PRO A 107 -0.30 -18.82 8.77
CA PRO A 107 -0.19 -19.39 10.11
C PRO A 107 1.23 -19.36 10.70
N THR A 108 2.26 -19.06 9.90
CA THR A 108 3.66 -19.09 10.34
C THR A 108 4.44 -17.86 9.93
N ILE A 109 5.46 -17.53 10.72
CA ILE A 109 6.40 -16.43 10.42
C ILE A 109 7.12 -16.69 9.10
N ASP A 110 7.52 -17.93 8.81
CA ASP A 110 8.14 -18.27 7.53
C ASP A 110 7.22 -17.98 6.34
N ARG A 111 5.94 -18.34 6.46
CA ARG A 111 4.95 -18.04 5.41
C ARG A 111 4.76 -16.54 5.25
N MET A 112 4.68 -15.80 6.36
CA MET A 112 4.60 -14.34 6.34
C MET A 112 5.83 -13.73 5.66
N ASN A 113 7.04 -14.18 6.01
CA ASN A 113 8.29 -13.67 5.45
C ASN A 113 8.38 -13.93 3.94
N GLN A 114 8.00 -15.13 3.46
CA GLN A 114 7.89 -15.42 2.02
C GLN A 114 6.86 -14.55 1.31
N GLN A 115 5.83 -14.12 2.02
CA GLN A 115 4.78 -13.29 1.47
C GLN A 115 5.25 -11.82 1.36
N ILE A 116 5.88 -11.28 2.40
CA ILE A 116 6.32 -9.88 2.43
C ILE A 116 7.61 -9.63 1.66
N PHE A 117 8.61 -10.52 1.73
CA PHE A 117 9.88 -10.36 1.01
C PHE A 117 9.82 -11.05 -0.36
N PRO A 118 10.22 -10.38 -1.46
CA PRO A 118 11.00 -9.13 -1.52
C PRO A 118 10.18 -7.83 -1.70
N ARG A 119 8.85 -7.90 -1.79
CA ARG A 119 7.99 -6.73 -2.07
C ARG A 119 8.10 -5.62 -1.04
N LEU A 120 8.33 -5.96 0.24
CA LEU A 120 8.59 -4.98 1.29
C LEU A 120 9.80 -4.09 0.96
N ALA A 121 10.86 -4.64 0.37
CA ALA A 121 12.01 -3.85 -0.07
C ALA A 121 11.67 -2.92 -1.25
N ALA A 122 10.79 -3.36 -2.15
CA ALA A 122 10.30 -2.52 -3.24
C ALA A 122 9.48 -1.33 -2.69
N TYR A 123 8.55 -1.56 -1.76
CA TYR A 123 7.78 -0.47 -1.15
C TYR A 123 8.65 0.49 -0.33
N ALA A 124 9.69 -0.01 0.35
CA ALA A 124 10.66 0.85 1.00
C ALA A 124 11.39 1.75 -0.01
N GLU A 125 11.77 1.24 -1.18
CA GLU A 125 12.37 2.06 -2.24
C GLU A 125 11.37 3.05 -2.84
N VAL A 126 10.10 2.67 -3.02
CA VAL A 126 9.02 3.57 -3.47
C VAL A 126 8.83 4.73 -2.50
N GLY A 127 8.84 4.47 -1.19
CA GLY A 127 8.61 5.50 -0.17
C GLY A 127 9.81 6.40 0.12
N TRP A 128 11.02 5.96 -0.24
CA TRP A 128 12.27 6.65 0.13
C TRP A 128 12.98 7.31 -1.06
N THR A 129 12.97 6.68 -2.23
CA THR A 129 13.77 7.11 -3.38
C THR A 129 12.96 8.05 -4.28
N SER A 130 13.50 9.23 -4.56
CA SER A 130 12.87 10.17 -5.49
C SER A 130 12.66 9.53 -6.87
N LEU A 131 11.51 9.80 -7.51
CA LEU A 131 11.10 9.17 -8.77
C LEU A 131 12.19 9.19 -9.86
N LYS A 132 12.90 10.32 -10.03
CA LYS A 132 14.01 10.47 -11.00
C LYS A 132 15.18 9.49 -10.83
N ASN A 133 15.32 8.89 -9.64
CA ASN A 133 16.39 7.96 -9.30
C ASN A 133 15.91 6.50 -9.27
N LYS A 134 14.60 6.24 -9.45
CA LYS A 134 14.06 4.89 -9.47
C LYS A 134 14.49 4.19 -10.76
N ASN A 135 15.07 2.99 -10.62
CA ASN A 135 15.38 2.11 -11.73
C ASN A 135 15.17 0.65 -11.33
N TYR A 136 14.17 0.01 -11.93
CA TYR A 136 13.78 -1.35 -11.55
C TYR A 136 14.88 -2.39 -11.81
N GLN A 137 15.62 -2.28 -12.91
CA GLN A 137 16.72 -3.20 -13.23
C GLN A 137 17.85 -3.11 -12.18
N ASN A 138 18.22 -1.88 -11.78
CA ASN A 138 19.21 -1.67 -10.71
C ASN A 138 18.71 -2.22 -9.37
N PHE A 139 17.42 -2.03 -9.05
CA PHE A 139 16.80 -2.63 -7.87
C PHE A 139 16.90 -4.16 -7.89
N GLN A 140 16.54 -4.82 -9.00
CA GLN A 140 16.64 -6.28 -9.14
C GLN A 140 18.09 -6.78 -9.02
N GLN A 141 19.05 -6.04 -9.58
CA GLN A 141 20.48 -6.37 -9.44
C GLN A 141 20.92 -6.29 -7.98
N LYS A 142 20.55 -5.24 -7.24
CA LYS A 142 20.85 -5.11 -5.80
C LYS A 142 20.14 -6.17 -4.96
N LEU A 143 18.90 -6.51 -5.31
CA LEU A 143 18.14 -7.56 -4.66
C LEU A 143 18.91 -8.89 -4.72
N THR A 144 19.37 -9.25 -5.91
CA THR A 144 20.08 -10.50 -6.17
C THR A 144 21.51 -10.50 -5.61
N SER A 145 22.25 -9.40 -5.79
CA SER A 145 23.67 -9.33 -5.42
C SER A 145 23.92 -9.06 -3.92
N TYR A 146 22.98 -8.42 -3.22
CA TYR A 146 23.17 -7.99 -1.83
C TYR A 146 22.08 -8.48 -0.88
N PHE A 147 20.80 -8.19 -1.17
CA PHE A 147 19.73 -8.40 -0.19
C PHE A 147 19.44 -9.88 0.09
N TYR A 148 19.39 -10.75 -0.94
CA TYR A 148 19.19 -12.19 -0.72
C TYR A 148 20.26 -12.78 0.22
N LYS A 149 21.53 -12.48 -0.03
CA LYS A 149 22.63 -12.92 0.85
C LYS A 149 22.49 -12.39 2.28
N ARG A 150 21.95 -11.18 2.45
CA ARG A 150 21.71 -10.59 3.76
C ARG A 150 20.56 -11.30 4.48
N TRP A 151 19.45 -11.56 3.80
CA TRP A 151 18.30 -12.26 4.37
C TRP A 151 18.62 -13.72 4.71
N ASP A 152 19.41 -14.41 3.87
CA ASP A 152 19.94 -15.75 4.17
C ASP A 152 20.72 -15.76 5.50
N LYS A 153 21.62 -14.77 5.70
CA LYS A 153 22.39 -14.64 6.95
C LYS A 153 21.53 -14.31 8.18
N GLN A 154 20.35 -13.75 7.96
CA GLN A 154 19.40 -13.40 9.01
C GLN A 154 18.32 -14.46 9.19
N GLU A 155 18.40 -15.58 8.45
CA GLU A 155 17.42 -16.66 8.47
C GLU A 155 16.00 -16.18 8.13
N ILE A 156 15.89 -15.16 7.29
CA ILE A 156 14.61 -14.63 6.81
C ILE A 156 14.24 -15.40 5.54
N SER A 157 13.14 -16.16 5.59
CA SER A 157 12.54 -16.78 4.40
C SER A 157 12.01 -15.71 3.42
N TYR A 158 12.23 -15.87 2.12
CA TYR A 158 11.74 -14.91 1.10
C TYR A 158 11.29 -15.62 -0.18
N TYR A 159 10.41 -14.97 -0.94
CA TYR A 159 10.02 -15.48 -2.26
C TYR A 159 11.15 -15.27 -3.27
N LYS A 160 11.59 -16.36 -3.91
CA LYS A 160 12.57 -16.32 -5.00
C LYS A 160 11.85 -16.09 -6.32
N LEU A 161 12.21 -15.02 -7.03
CA LEU A 161 11.76 -14.79 -8.39
C LEU A 161 12.29 -15.94 -9.26
N THR A 162 11.40 -16.67 -9.93
CA THR A 162 11.79 -17.62 -10.98
C THR A 162 12.36 -16.84 -12.16
N GLN A 163 13.53 -17.27 -12.67
CA GLN A 163 14.16 -16.72 -13.87
C GLN A 163 13.33 -17.04 -15.13
#